data_AF-A0A1I6FQN9-F1
#
_entry.id   AF-A0A1I6FQN9-F1
#
_cell.length_a   1.000
_cell.length_b   1.000
_cell.length_c   1.000
_cell.angle_alpha   90.00
_cell.angle_beta   90.00
_cell.angle_gamma   90.00
#
_symmetry.space_group_name_H-M   'P 1'
#
loop_
_entity.id
_entity.type
_entity.pdbx_description
1 polymer ?
#
loop_
_entity_poly.entity_id
_entity_poly.type
_entity_poly.pdbx_seq_one_letter_code
_entity_poly.pdbx_strand_id
1 'polypeptide(L)' 'MIDVVYATPDGEWTHRKQYSATLARRRGVETTAAATVDRSPLEAVTDEETRDRYRTEVERVRGRYDPDAEL' A
#
# COMPACT_ATOMS: atom_id res chain seq x y z
N MET A 1 -8.05 13.98 3.55
CA MET A 1 -7.85 12.93 2.55
C MET A 1 -6.85 11.95 3.14
N ILE A 2 -6.97 10.66 2.84
CA ILE A 2 -6.00 9.65 3.25
C ILE A 2 -5.37 9.09 1.98
N ASP A 3 -4.06 9.21 1.86
CA ASP A 3 -3.29 8.59 0.78
C ASP A 3 -2.78 7.24 1.28
N VAL A 4 -3.20 6.17 0.60
CA VAL A 4 -2.72 4.81 0.85
C VAL A 4 -1.79 4.45 -0.29
N VAL A 5 -0.62 3.91 0.07
CA VAL A 5 0.42 3.52 -0.87
C VAL A 5 0.63 2.02 -0.75
N TYR A 6 0.35 1.30 -1.82
CA TYR A 6 0.61 -0.14 -1.92
C TYR A 6 1.91 -0.34 -2.68
N ALA A 7 2.95 -0.79 -1.99
CA ALA A 7 4.22 -1.14 -2.62
C ALA A 7 4.30 -2.63 -2.93
N THR A 8 4.99 -3.01 -4.01
CA THR A 8 5.37 -4.40 -4.25
C THR A 8 6.34 -4.89 -3.17
N PRO A 9 6.42 -6.22 -2.92
CA PRO A 9 7.36 -6.78 -1.95
C PRO A 9 8.80 -6.32 -2.15
N ASP A 10 9.21 -6.20 -3.42
CA ASP A 10 10.55 -5.77 -3.79
C ASP A 10 10.77 -4.25 -3.65
N GLY A 11 9.69 -3.48 -3.43
CA GLY A 11 9.66 -2.02 -3.29
C GLY A 11 9.77 -1.25 -4.61
N GLU A 12 9.98 -1.94 -5.73
CA GLU A 12 10.27 -1.32 -7.03
C GLU A 12 9.09 -0.61 -7.68
N TRP A 13 7.87 -1.00 -7.31
CA TRP A 13 6.64 -0.47 -7.89
C TRP A 13 5.65 -0.11 -6.80
N THR A 14 4.84 0.91 -7.06
CA THR A 14 3.84 1.40 -6.13
C THR A 14 2.53 1.72 -6.82
N HIS A 15 1.42 1.56 -6.09
CA HIS A 15 0.11 2.03 -6.47
C HIS A 15 -0.47 2.93 -5.39
N ARG A 16 -0.81 4.17 -5.74
CA ARG A 16 -1.41 5.14 -4.81
C ARG A 16 -2.92 5.15 -4.95
N LYS A 17 -3.62 5.03 -3.82
CA LYS A 17 -5.07 5.23 -3.73
C LYS A 17 -5.39 6.36 -2.76
N GLN A 18 -6.21 7.31 -3.22
CA GLN A 18 -6.69 8.42 -2.41
C GLN A 18 -8.10 8.14 -1.93
N TYR A 19 -8.29 8.19 -0.62
CA TYR A 19 -9.59 8.03 0.01
C TYR A 19 -10.04 9.34 0.66
N SER A 20 -11.34 9.63 0.53
CA SER A 20 -11.97 10.71 1.27
C SER A 20 -11.99 10.37 2.76
N ALA A 21 -11.49 11.26 3.61
CA ALA A 21 -11.42 11.03 5.06
C ALA A 21 -12.82 10.83 5.69
N THR A 22 -13.85 11.47 5.14
CA THR A 22 -15.24 11.27 5.56
C THR A 22 -15.77 9.88 5.20
N LEU A 23 -15.36 9.34 4.05
CA LEU A 23 -15.76 8.01 3.58
C LEU A 23 -15.07 6.93 4.43
N ALA A 24 -13.76 7.09 4.64
CA ALA A 24 -12.93 6.27 5.53
C ALA A 24 -13.55 6.12 6.92
N ARG A 25 -13.96 7.25 7.53
CA ARG A 25 -14.58 7.27 8.87
C ARG A 25 -15.98 6.64 8.92
N ARG A 26 -16.72 6.62 7.81
CA ARG A 26 -18.12 6.13 7.78
C ARG A 26 -18.25 4.67 7.36
N ARG A 27 -17.35 4.16 6.53
CA ARG A 27 -17.43 2.80 5.96
C ARG A 27 -16.29 1.87 6.41
N GLY A 28 -15.30 2.38 7.14
CA GLY A 28 -13.97 1.78 7.15
C GLY A 28 -13.29 2.11 5.82
N VAL A 29 -11.98 2.35 5.83
CA VAL A 29 -11.27 2.26 4.55
C VAL A 29 -11.21 0.76 4.26
N GLU A 30 -11.67 0.31 3.10
CA GLU A 30 -11.39 -1.05 2.62
C GLU A 30 -9.90 -1.15 2.23
N THR A 31 -9.01 -0.78 3.15
CA THR A 31 -7.56 -0.91 3.06
C THR A 31 -7.22 -2.22 3.74
N THR A 32 -7.01 -3.23 2.93
CA THR A 32 -6.45 -4.50 3.36
C THR A 32 -4.93 -4.40 3.40
N ALA A 33 -4.29 -5.30 4.15
CA ALA A 33 -2.84 -5.38 4.23
C ALA A 33 -2.16 -5.64 2.88
N ALA A 34 -2.86 -6.28 1.94
CA ALA A 34 -2.43 -6.45 0.56
C ALA A 34 -3.57 -6.20 -0.43
N ALA A 35 -3.22 -5.72 -1.63
CA ALA A 35 -4.15 -5.58 -2.75
C ALA A 35 -3.54 -6.21 -4.00
N THR A 36 -4.35 -6.93 -4.78
CA THR A 36 -3.97 -7.36 -6.13
C THR A 36 -4.28 -6.25 -7.11
N VAL A 37 -3.28 -5.78 -7.83
CA VAL A 37 -3.39 -4.67 -8.79
C VAL A 37 -2.66 -5.06 -10.07
N ASP A 38 -3.23 -4.70 -11.21
CA ASP A 38 -2.57 -4.85 -12.51
C ASP A 38 -1.26 -4.04 -12.56
N ARG A 39 -0.35 -4.43 -13.45
CA ARG A 39 0.92 -3.72 -13.64
C ARG A 39 0.75 -2.33 -14.26
N SER A 40 -0.26 -2.15 -15.12
CA SER A 40 -0.48 -0.90 -15.86
C SER A 40 -0.65 0.35 -14.96
N PRO A 41 -1.36 0.29 -13.82
CA PRO A 41 -1.48 1.42 -12.90
C PRO A 41 -0.33 1.52 -11.86
N LEU A 42 0.74 0.73 -12.00
CA LEU A 42 1.90 0.82 -11.11
C LEU A 42 2.88 1.91 -11.57
N GLU A 43 3.38 2.66 -10.61
CA GLU A 43 4.42 3.67 -10.81
C GLU A 43 5.77 3.10 -10.33
N ALA A 44 6.82 3.30 -11.12
CA ALA A 44 8.16 2.83 -10.76
C ALA A 44 8.77 3.71 -9.66
N VAL A 45 9.38 3.08 -8.66
CA VAL A 45 10.13 3.76 -7.61
C VAL A 45 11.59 3.86 -8.06
N THR A 46 11.98 5.03 -8.54
CA THR A 46 13.34 5.28 -9.06
C THR A 46 14.35 5.55 -7.96
N ASP A 47 13.88 6.02 -6.79
CA ASP A 47 14.73 6.37 -5.65
C ASP A 47 15.01 5.14 -4.77
N GLU A 48 16.29 4.86 -4.54
CA GLU A 48 16.72 3.65 -3.81
C GLU A 48 16.36 3.71 -2.33
N GLU A 49 16.47 4.88 -1.69
CA GLU A 49 16.08 5.06 -0.29
C GLU A 49 14.58 4.82 -0.09
N THR A 50 13.77 5.33 -1.01
CA THR A 50 12.32 5.12 -1.02
C THR A 50 11.97 3.64 -1.24
N ARG A 51 12.69 2.95 -2.12
CA ARG A 51 12.51 1.51 -2.37
C ARG A 51 12.77 0.68 -1.11
N ASP A 52 13.86 0.98 -0.41
CA ASP A 52 14.24 0.27 0.83
C ASP A 52 13.22 0.50 1.96
N ARG A 53 12.76 1.75 2.10
CA ARG A 53 11.69 2.11 3.05
C ARG A 53 10.41 1.31 2.76
N TYR A 54 9.98 1.26 1.51
CA TYR A 54 8.78 0.52 1.12
C TYR A 54 8.92 -0.98 1.34
N ARG A 55 10.08 -1.58 1.01
CA ARG A 55 10.36 -2.99 1.30
C ARG A 55 10.22 -3.28 2.80
N THR A 56 10.87 -2.47 3.63
CA THR A 56 10.84 -2.63 5.09
C THR A 56 9.42 -2.57 5.64
N GLU A 57 8.60 -1.63 5.16
CA GLU A 57 7.20 -1.54 5.59
C GLU A 57 6.36 -2.73 5.10
N VAL A 58 6.57 -3.21 3.88
CA VAL A 58 5.88 -4.40 3.37
C VAL A 58 6.22 -5.63 4.20
N GLU A 59 7.49 -5.83 4.56
CA GLU A 59 7.92 -6.93 5.43
C GLU A 59 7.28 -6.83 6.82
N ARG A 60 7.24 -5.62 7.39
CA ARG A 60 6.61 -5.36 8.69
C ARG A 60 5.12 -5.65 8.68
N VAL A 61 4.39 -5.23 7.64
CA VAL A 61 2.94 -5.46 7.52
C VAL A 61 2.67 -6.95 7.34
N ARG A 62 3.38 -7.62 6.43
CA ARG A 62 3.23 -9.07 6.18
C ARG A 62 3.57 -9.93 7.38
N GLY A 63 4.55 -9.52 8.19
CA GLY A 63 4.90 -10.22 9.42
C GLY A 63 3.85 -10.10 10.52
N ARG A 64 2.90 -9.17 10.41
CA ARG A 64 1.93 -8.83 11.46
C ARG A 64 0.48 -9.06 11.07
N TYR A 65 0.16 -9.00 9.78
CA TYR A 65 -1.20 -9.03 9.27
C TYR A 65 -1.33 -10.00 8.09
N ASP A 66 -2.41 -10.77 8.09
CA ASP A 66 -2.84 -11.53 6.92
C ASP A 66 -3.18 -10.58 5.76
N PRO A 67 -3.02 -11.00 4.49
CA PRO A 67 -3.22 -10.13 3.32
C PRO A 67 -4.62 -9.49 3.26
N ASP A 68 -5.64 -10.19 3.75
CA ASP A 68 -7.03 -9.73 3.77
C ASP A 68 -7.42 -8.99 5.08
N ALA A 69 -6.48 -8.85 6.02
CA ALA A 69 -6.74 -8.12 7.26
C ALA A 69 -6.87 -6.63 6.99
N GLU A 70 -7.87 -6.00 7.62
CA GLU A 70 -8.11 -4.56 7.55
C GLU A 70 -7.07 -3.79 8.39
N LEU A 71 -6.62 -2.63 7.88
CA LEU A 71 -5.63 -1.74 8.51
C LEU A 71 -6.21 -0.38 8.96
#